data_AF-A0A952XNV4-F1
#
_entry.id   AF-A0A952XNV4-F1
#
_cell.length_a   1.000
_cell.length_b   1.000
_cell.length_c   1.000
_cell.angle_alpha   90.00
_cell.angle_beta   90.00
_cell.angle_gamma   90.00
#
_symmetry.space_group_name_H-M   'P 1'
#
loop_
_entity.id
_entity.type
_entity.pdbx_description
1 polymer ?
#
loop_
_entity_poly.entity_id
_entity_poly.type
_entity_poly.pdbx_seq_one_letter_code
_entity_poly.pdbx_strand_id
1 'polypeptide(L)'
;MTYLQARTANEVLKAQERKMRLQKLRGELVDRARAVAMVFRLARQERDAWAGWPARVAAMMAAELGLDPHAMQTVLETYIRQHLDELADVRPELG
;
A
#
# COMPACT_ATOMS: atom_id res chain seq x y z
N MET A 1 -14.84 -29.20 -34.87
CA MET A 1 -13.47 -29.13 -34.31
C MET A 1 -12.78 -30.44 -34.66
N THR A 2 -11.66 -30.43 -35.39
CA THR A 2 -11.00 -31.68 -35.81
C THR A 2 -10.09 -32.22 -34.69
N TYR A 3 -9.89 -33.54 -34.64
CA TYR A 3 -9.09 -34.21 -33.60
C TYR A 3 -7.67 -33.64 -33.46
N LEU A 4 -7.05 -33.25 -34.57
CA LEU A 4 -5.72 -32.64 -34.59
C LEU A 4 -5.69 -31.28 -33.87
N GLN A 5 -6.74 -30.45 -34.06
CA GLN A 5 -6.87 -29.17 -33.37
C GLN A 5 -7.04 -29.37 -31.87
N ALA A 6 -7.85 -30.35 -31.46
CA ALA A 6 -8.06 -30.68 -30.05
C ALA A 6 -6.76 -31.18 -29.37
N ARG A 7 -5.97 -32.02 -30.06
CA ARG A 7 -4.68 -32.51 -29.55
C ARG A 7 -3.66 -31.37 -29.38
N THR A 8 -3.53 -30.49 -30.37
CA THR A 8 -2.62 -29.34 -30.30
C THR A 8 -3.02 -28.40 -29.16
N ALA A 9 -4.31 -28.09 -29.02
CA ALA A 9 -4.81 -27.26 -27.92
C ALA A 9 -4.50 -27.88 -26.55
N ASN A 10 -4.67 -29.19 -26.39
CA ASN A 10 -4.37 -29.89 -25.14
C ASN A 10 -2.88 -29.83 -24.76
N GLU A 11 -1.98 -30.00 -25.72
CA GLU A 11 -0.53 -29.92 -25.47
C GLU A 11 -0.08 -28.49 -25.13
N VAL A 12 -0.68 -27.48 -25.76
CA VAL A 12 -0.43 -26.06 -25.41
C VAL A 12 -0.87 -25.79 -23.97
N LEU A 13 -2.06 -26.26 -23.57
CA LEU A 13 -2.56 -26.08 -22.21
C LEU A 13 -1.68 -26.77 -21.16
N LYS A 14 -1.25 -28.02 -21.42
CA LYS A 14 -0.30 -28.72 -20.54
C LYS A 14 1.03 -27.99 -20.40
N ALA A 15 1.55 -27.41 -21.48
CA ALA A 15 2.78 -26.63 -21.44
C ALA A 15 2.63 -25.35 -20.60
N GLN A 16 1.49 -24.65 -20.75
CA GLN A 16 1.15 -23.48 -19.94
C GLN A 16 1.02 -23.83 -18.45
N GLU A 17 0.34 -24.94 -18.14
CA GLU A 17 0.20 -25.43 -16.75
C GLU A 17 1.56 -25.75 -16.12
N ARG A 18 2.43 -26.47 -16.84
CA ARG A 18 3.80 -26.78 -16.36
C ARG A 18 4.62 -25.53 -16.12
N LYS A 19 4.54 -24.54 -17.01
CA LYS A 19 5.21 -23.24 -16.85
C LYS A 19 4.72 -22.53 -15.59
N MET A 20 3.41 -22.46 -15.38
CA MET A 20 2.82 -21.83 -14.19
C MET A 20 3.20 -22.56 -12.90
N ARG A 21 3.25 -23.90 -12.93
CA ARG A 21 3.67 -24.71 -11.79
C ARG A 21 5.14 -24.48 -11.42
N LEU A 22 6.02 -24.33 -12.42
CA LEU A 22 7.42 -23.96 -12.21
C LEU A 22 7.55 -22.56 -11.60
N GLN A 23 6.81 -21.57 -12.12
CA GLN A 23 6.79 -20.21 -11.56
C GLN A 23 6.29 -20.21 -10.11
N LYS A 24 5.26 -21.01 -9.80
CA LYS A 24 4.75 -21.18 -8.43
C LYS A 24 5.80 -21.77 -7.50
N LEU A 25 6.49 -22.83 -7.92
CA LEU A 25 7.55 -23.47 -7.14
C LEU A 25 8.74 -22.54 -6.89
N ARG A 26 9.01 -21.60 -7.81
CA ARG A 26 10.08 -20.59 -7.68
C ARG A 26 9.65 -19.33 -6.92
N GLY A 27 8.39 -19.21 -6.52
CA GLY A 27 7.87 -17.98 -5.88
C GLY A 27 7.78 -16.77 -6.82
N GLU A 28 7.88 -16.97 -8.13
CA GLU A 28 7.92 -15.92 -9.17
C GLU A 28 6.53 -15.46 -9.63
N LEU A 29 5.45 -16.02 -9.07
CA LEU A 29 4.07 -15.65 -9.44
C LEU A 29 3.74 -14.20 -9.10
N VAL A 30 4.44 -13.63 -8.11
CA VAL A 30 4.28 -12.24 -7.69
C VAL A 30 5.61 -11.54 -7.87
N ASP A 31 5.59 -10.42 -8.59
CA ASP A 31 6.70 -9.48 -8.61
C ASP A 31 6.78 -8.79 -7.24
N ARG A 32 7.64 -9.32 -6.37
CA ARG A 32 7.84 -8.81 -5.00
C ARG A 32 8.28 -7.34 -5.01
N ALA A 33 9.18 -6.95 -5.92
CA ALA A 33 9.65 -5.57 -6.01
C ALA A 33 8.49 -4.62 -6.36
N ARG A 34 7.63 -5.01 -7.30
CA ARG A 34 6.44 -4.25 -7.65
C ARG A 34 5.43 -4.19 -6.50
N ALA A 35 5.19 -5.30 -5.80
CA ALA A 35 4.27 -5.35 -4.66
C ALA A 35 4.75 -4.43 -3.52
N VAL A 36 6.03 -4.51 -3.17
CA VAL A 36 6.67 -3.64 -2.19
C VAL A 36 6.54 -2.17 -2.59
N ALA A 37 6.89 -1.83 -3.83
CA ALA A 37 6.79 -0.45 -4.33
C ALA A 37 5.35 0.09 -4.29
N MET A 38 4.34 -0.76 -4.49
CA MET A 38 2.94 -0.36 -4.36
C MET A 38 2.58 -0.04 -2.91
N VAL A 39 2.94 -0.91 -1.96
CA VAL A 39 2.68 -0.70 -0.52
C VAL A 39 3.37 0.56 -0.01
N PHE A 40 4.64 0.77 -0.36
CA PHE A 40 5.37 1.99 0.03
C PHE A 40 4.73 3.27 -0.52
N ARG A 41 4.18 3.22 -1.73
CA ARG A 41 3.48 4.35 -2.33
C ARG A 41 2.19 4.67 -1.58
N LEU A 42 1.40 3.64 -1.26
CA LEU A 42 0.18 3.79 -0.48
C LEU A 42 0.48 4.36 0.91
N ALA A 43 1.44 3.78 1.62
CA ALA A 43 1.84 4.25 2.95
C ALA A 43 2.30 5.72 2.94
N ARG A 44 3.06 6.14 1.90
CA ARG A 44 3.46 7.53 1.73
C ARG A 44 2.26 8.45 1.50
N GLN A 45 1.33 8.04 0.65
CA GLN A 45 0.11 8.81 0.37
C GLN A 45 -0.70 9.03 1.66
N GLU A 46 -0.86 8.00 2.48
CA GLU A 46 -1.53 8.10 3.78
C GLU A 46 -0.80 9.05 4.72
N ARG A 47 0.53 8.90 4.86
CA ARG A 47 1.36 9.79 5.69
C ARG A 47 1.21 11.25 5.27
N ASP A 48 1.27 11.54 3.98
CA ASP A 48 1.18 12.89 3.45
C ASP A 48 -0.25 13.47 3.65
N ALA A 49 -1.29 12.63 3.56
CA ALA A 49 -2.67 13.02 3.85
C ALA A 49 -2.87 13.43 5.32
N TRP A 50 -2.28 12.66 6.25
CA TRP A 50 -2.26 12.96 7.69
C TRP A 50 -1.44 14.22 8.00
N ALA A 51 -0.27 14.38 7.40
CA ALA A 51 0.57 15.57 7.61
C ALA A 51 -0.12 16.87 7.19
N GLY A 52 -0.94 16.85 6.14
CA GLY A 52 -1.72 18.01 5.69
C GLY A 52 -3.09 18.18 6.36
N TRP A 53 -3.51 17.24 7.22
CA TRP A 53 -4.84 17.27 7.84
C TRP A 53 -5.03 18.39 8.89
N PRO A 54 -4.06 18.69 9.79
CA PRO A 54 -4.18 19.77 10.77
C PRO A 54 -4.58 21.11 10.17
N ALA A 55 -3.94 21.51 9.07
CA ALA A 55 -4.23 22.77 8.38
C ALA A 55 -5.68 22.86 7.88
N ARG A 56 -6.37 21.73 7.67
CA ARG A 56 -7.77 21.69 7.22
C ARG A 56 -8.76 21.76 8.37
N VAL A 57 -8.43 21.21 9.54
CA VAL A 57 -9.40 21.00 10.64
C VAL A 57 -9.18 21.90 11.86
N ALA A 58 -7.96 22.41 12.07
CA ALA A 58 -7.60 23.11 13.29
C ALA A 58 -8.49 24.31 13.61
N ALA A 59 -8.84 25.12 12.60
CA ALA A 59 -9.70 26.28 12.79
C ALA A 59 -11.13 25.89 13.21
N MET A 60 -11.69 24.82 12.65
CA MET A 60 -13.03 24.35 12.99
C MET A 60 -13.05 23.78 14.42
N MET A 61 -12.08 22.92 14.75
CA MET A 61 -11.95 22.36 16.10
C MET A 61 -11.70 23.44 17.15
N ALA A 62 -10.88 24.43 16.84
CA ALA A 62 -10.62 25.56 17.72
C ALA A 62 -11.89 26.39 17.95
N ALA A 63 -12.69 26.66 16.91
CA ALA A 63 -13.96 27.36 17.03
C ALA A 63 -14.97 26.59 17.91
N GLU A 64 -15.07 25.27 17.75
CA GLU A 64 -15.95 24.42 18.57
C GLU A 64 -15.58 24.44 20.05
N LEU A 65 -14.29 24.56 20.36
CA LEU A 65 -13.77 24.54 21.73
C LEU A 65 -13.50 25.94 22.31
N GLY A 66 -13.70 27.01 21.53
CA GLY A 66 -13.37 28.38 21.92
C GLY A 66 -11.88 28.64 22.15
N LEU A 67 -11.01 27.94 21.41
CA LEU A 67 -9.55 28.02 21.52
C LEU A 67 -8.92 28.83 20.37
N ASP A 68 -7.63 29.14 20.49
CA ASP A 68 -6.86 29.78 19.42
C ASP A 68 -6.59 28.77 18.26
N PRO A 69 -6.96 29.12 17.00
CA PRO A 69 -6.74 28.25 15.83
C PRO A 69 -5.28 27.89 15.59
N HIS A 70 -4.35 28.82 15.80
CA HIS A 70 -2.93 28.58 15.52
C HIS A 70 -2.31 27.65 16.55
N ALA A 71 -2.64 27.83 17.84
CA ALA A 71 -2.27 26.92 18.91
C ALA A 71 -2.82 25.51 18.67
N MET A 72 -4.10 25.38 18.27
CA MET A 72 -4.71 24.10 17.92
C MET A 72 -3.94 23.41 16.77
N GLN A 73 -3.64 24.14 15.70
CA GLN A 73 -2.89 23.58 14.56
C GLN A 73 -1.50 23.09 15.00
N THR A 74 -0.78 23.91 15.78
CA THR A 74 0.57 23.58 16.27
C THR A 74 0.57 22.30 17.11
N VAL A 75 -0.40 22.16 18.01
CA VAL A 75 -0.57 20.98 18.85
C VAL A 75 -0.87 19.75 18.00
N LEU A 76 -1.83 19.85 17.06
CA LEU A 76 -2.18 18.75 16.15
C LEU A 76 -0.99 18.31 15.29
N GLU A 77 -0.25 19.25 14.70
CA GLU A 77 0.93 18.95 13.90
C GLU A 77 2.01 18.22 14.71
N THR A 78 2.22 18.63 15.96
CA THR A 78 3.19 18.01 16.86
C THR A 78 2.83 16.55 17.13
N TYR A 79 1.61 16.28 17.60
CA TYR A 79 1.20 14.93 17.97
C TYR A 79 1.01 14.01 16.76
N ILE A 80 0.52 14.53 15.62
CA ILE A 80 0.42 13.72 14.40
C ILE A 80 1.81 13.35 13.89
N ARG A 81 2.77 14.27 13.91
CA ARG A 81 4.15 13.95 13.48
C ARG A 81 4.76 12.88 14.38
N GLN A 82 4.63 13.03 15.70
CA GLN A 82 5.08 12.01 16.64
C GLN A 82 4.44 10.64 16.35
N HIS A 83 3.12 10.60 16.14
CA HIS A 83 2.41 9.36 15.85
C HIS A 83 2.89 8.71 14.53
N LEU A 84 3.10 9.51 13.49
CA LEU A 84 3.61 9.02 12.20
C LEU A 84 5.05 8.49 12.33
N ASP A 85 5.88 9.09 13.18
CA ASP A 85 7.23 8.62 13.46
C ASP A 85 7.21 7.26 14.20
N GLU A 86 6.34 7.11 15.21
CA GLU A 86 6.12 5.83 15.92
C GLU A 86 5.67 4.71 14.97
N LEU A 87 4.80 5.01 14.00
CA LEU A 87 4.39 4.05 12.98
C LEU A 87 5.52 3.69 12.01
N ALA A 88 6.45 4.61 11.75
CA ALA A 88 7.57 4.39 10.84
C ALA A 88 8.64 3.47 11.43
N ASP A 89 8.75 3.40 12.77
CA ASP A 89 9.69 2.51 13.46
C ASP A 89 9.31 1.02 13.36
N VAL A 90 8.09 0.70 12.96
CA VAL A 90 7.65 -0.68 12.71
C VAL A 90 8.33 -1.20 11.45
N ARG A 91 9.32 -2.09 11.62
CA ARG A 91 9.96 -2.79 10.49
C ARG A 91 9.05 -3.92 10.01
N PRO A 92 8.49 -3.86 8.78
CA PRO A 92 7.75 -4.99 8.25
C PRO A 92 8.74 -6.10 7.89
N GLU A 93 8.60 -7.26 8.55
CA GLU A 93 9.23 -8.50 8.11
C GLU A 93 8.54 -8.98 6.84
N LEU A 94 8.96 -8.44 5.70
CA LEU A 94 8.64 -9.04 4.42
C LEU A 94 9.68 -10.14 4.22
N GLY A 95 9.28 -11.39 4.48
CA GLY A 95 10.08 -12.59 4.18
C GLY A 95 10.42 -12.77 2.71
#